data_AF-A0A7C4JUB8-F1
#
_entry.id   AF-A0A7C4JUB8-F1
#
_cell.length_a   1.000
_cell.length_b   1.000
_cell.length_c   1.000
_cell.angle_alpha   90.00
_cell.angle_beta   90.00
_cell.angle_gamma   90.00
#
_symmetry.space_group_name_H-M   'P 1'
#
loop_
_entity.id
_entity.type
_entity.pdbx_description
1 polymer ?
#
loop_
_entity_poly.entity_id
_entity_poly.type
_entity_poly.pdbx_seq_one_letter_code
_entity_poly.pdbx_strand_id
1 'polypeptide(L)'
;MKHIRFFTWALLLGMYSSAAQAQSYKTAAGIRVDNGLNLTLKQYLTDGWVAEGLLHTSVGSRDLGVTLLAEKHHRILFRGVNLYYGLGAHYYWQNELVQREPTYAENVYGASFIGGAEISLGRVNVSIDWKPELHLNGGGFDWNGSAVSVRYILAKRERKTVRDWKVWDDLGLKKSDDRKGRRSSGDRPSKWF
;
A
#
# COMPACT_ATOMS: atom_id res chain seq x y z
N MET A 1 -12.79 -15.03 -34.47
CA MET A 1 -11.36 -14.67 -34.17
C MET A 1 -11.10 -13.17 -34.01
N LYS A 2 -11.99 -12.25 -34.44
CA LYS A 2 -11.77 -10.79 -34.32
C LYS A 2 -11.93 -10.26 -32.87
N HIS A 3 -12.74 -10.92 -32.05
CA HIS A 3 -13.03 -10.54 -30.65
C HIS A 3 -11.85 -10.81 -29.70
N ILE A 4 -11.05 -11.87 -29.97
CA ILE A 4 -9.85 -12.22 -29.19
C ILE A 4 -8.77 -11.13 -29.31
N ARG A 5 -8.63 -10.54 -30.51
CA ARG A 5 -7.68 -9.45 -30.75
C ARG A 5 -8.07 -8.17 -30.02
N PHE A 6 -9.37 -7.87 -29.94
CA PHE A 6 -9.86 -6.71 -29.19
C PHE A 6 -9.59 -6.85 -27.69
N PHE A 7 -9.74 -8.07 -27.16
CA PHE A 7 -9.43 -8.37 -25.76
C PHE A 7 -7.93 -8.22 -25.46
N THR A 8 -7.06 -8.66 -26.36
CA THR A 8 -5.60 -8.47 -26.21
C THR A 8 -5.17 -7.01 -26.28
N TRP A 9 -5.82 -6.18 -27.11
CA TRP A 9 -5.53 -4.74 -27.16
C TRP A 9 -6.03 -4.00 -25.90
N ALA A 10 -7.19 -4.39 -25.35
CA ALA A 10 -7.69 -3.87 -24.08
C ALA A 10 -6.79 -4.24 -22.89
N LEU A 11 -6.24 -5.46 -22.88
CA LEU A 11 -5.30 -5.92 -21.85
C LEU A 11 -3.97 -5.15 -21.91
N LEU A 12 -3.46 -4.89 -23.13
CA LEU A 12 -2.22 -4.15 -23.35
C LEU A 12 -2.35 -2.64 -23.07
N LEU A 13 -3.52 -2.04 -23.31
CA LEU A 13 -3.81 -0.64 -22.95
C LEU A 13 -3.89 -0.42 -21.43
N GLY A 14 -4.20 -1.46 -20.64
CA GLY A 14 -4.18 -1.41 -19.17
C GLY A 14 -2.76 -1.38 -18.56
N MET A 15 -1.72 -1.70 -19.34
CA MET A 15 -0.33 -1.76 -18.86
C MET A 15 0.42 -0.42 -18.98
N TYR A 16 -0.14 0.56 -19.69
CA TYR A 16 0.41 1.91 -19.88
C TYR A 16 -0.17 2.94 -18.89
N SER A 17 -0.35 2.56 -17.64
CA SER A 17 -0.65 3.50 -16.55
C SER A 17 0.63 4.15 -16.06
N SER A 18 0.73 5.45 -16.31
CA SER A 18 1.82 6.35 -15.93
C SER A 18 2.23 6.19 -14.46
N ALA A 19 3.50 6.48 -14.14
CA ALA A 19 4.07 6.54 -12.79
C ALA A 19 3.49 7.65 -11.90
N ALA A 20 2.16 7.81 -11.91
CA ALA A 20 1.42 8.56 -10.93
C ALA A 20 1.54 7.80 -9.62
N GLN A 21 2.33 8.35 -8.71
CA GLN A 21 2.53 7.87 -7.34
C GLN A 21 1.16 7.64 -6.67
N ALA A 22 0.67 6.40 -6.73
CA ALA A 22 -0.71 6.03 -6.41
C ALA A 22 -0.97 6.04 -4.89
N GLN A 23 0.04 5.70 -4.10
CA GLN A 23 -0.05 5.69 -2.65
C GLN A 23 0.37 7.04 -2.06
N SER A 24 -0.55 7.64 -1.30
CA SER A 24 -0.28 8.81 -0.46
C SER A 24 0.48 8.47 0.83
N TYR A 25 0.67 7.18 1.11
CA TYR A 25 1.33 6.68 2.31
C TYR A 25 2.68 6.02 2.00
N LYS A 26 3.59 6.09 2.97
CA LYS A 26 4.85 5.35 2.99
C LYS A 26 4.71 4.09 3.84
N THR A 27 4.04 4.19 4.98
CA THR A 27 3.82 3.08 5.91
C THR A 27 2.40 3.17 6.45
N ALA A 28 1.67 2.06 6.43
CA ALA A 28 0.32 1.95 6.98
C ALA A 28 0.18 0.64 7.74
N ALA A 29 -0.46 0.67 8.91
CA ALA A 29 -0.68 -0.52 9.73
C ALA A 29 -2.14 -0.55 10.18
N GLY A 30 -2.71 -1.73 10.36
CA GLY A 30 -4.07 -1.86 10.86
C GLY A 30 -4.56 -3.29 10.90
N ILE A 31 -5.88 -3.43 10.72
CA ILE A 31 -6.60 -4.69 10.91
C ILE A 31 -7.33 -5.05 9.62
N ARG A 32 -7.28 -6.32 9.24
CA ARG A 32 -7.98 -6.94 8.12
C ARG A 32 -8.92 -8.00 8.68
N VAL A 33 -10.20 -7.82 8.41
CA VAL A 33 -11.27 -8.72 8.82
C VAL A 33 -11.68 -9.56 7.62
N ASP A 34 -11.58 -10.87 7.77
CA ASP A 34 -12.10 -11.87 6.83
C ASP A 34 -12.87 -12.94 7.62
N ASN A 35 -12.44 -14.19 7.58
CA ASN A 35 -12.93 -15.25 8.48
C ASN A 35 -12.33 -15.13 9.90
N GLY A 36 -11.36 -14.22 10.10
CA GLY A 36 -10.79 -13.89 11.41
C GLY A 36 -10.35 -12.43 11.51
N LEU A 37 -9.60 -12.12 12.56
CA LEU A 37 -8.94 -10.83 12.75
C LEU A 37 -7.46 -10.97 12.38
N ASN A 38 -7.03 -10.25 11.36
CA ASN A 38 -5.64 -10.29 10.91
C ASN A 38 -5.03 -8.90 11.07
N LEU A 39 -3.78 -8.84 11.48
CA LEU A 39 -3.02 -7.59 11.49
C LEU A 39 -2.34 -7.43 10.13
N THR A 40 -2.37 -6.23 9.58
CA THR A 40 -1.77 -5.90 8.28
C THR A 40 -0.81 -4.73 8.42
N LEU A 41 0.36 -4.86 7.81
CA LEU A 41 1.39 -3.82 7.71
C LEU A 41 1.80 -3.65 6.25
N LYS A 42 1.53 -2.48 5.68
CA LYS A 42 1.93 -2.08 4.33
C LYS A 42 3.10 -1.12 4.38
N GLN A 43 4.15 -1.43 3.63
CA GLN A 43 5.33 -0.59 3.44
C GLN A 43 5.51 -0.32 1.95
N TYR A 44 5.42 0.95 1.56
CA TYR A 44 5.75 1.39 0.20
C TYR A 44 7.25 1.24 -0.05
N LEU A 45 7.59 0.66 -1.20
CA LEU A 45 8.96 0.44 -1.67
C LEU A 45 9.33 1.49 -2.73
N THR A 46 9.00 1.24 -4.00
CA THR A 46 9.27 2.15 -5.12
C THR A 46 8.28 1.93 -6.26
N ASP A 47 8.07 2.94 -7.11
CA ASP A 47 7.29 2.86 -8.35
C ASP A 47 5.92 2.15 -8.25
N GLY A 48 5.18 2.40 -7.16
CA GLY A 48 3.87 1.80 -6.94
C GLY A 48 3.90 0.40 -6.30
N TRP A 49 5.08 -0.17 -6.08
CA TRP A 49 5.27 -1.41 -5.32
C TRP A 49 5.16 -1.18 -3.82
N VAL A 50 4.41 -2.06 -3.17
CA VAL A 50 4.17 -2.11 -1.73
C VAL A 50 4.45 -3.53 -1.26
N ALA A 51 5.18 -3.67 -0.16
CA ALA A 51 5.25 -4.91 0.58
C ALA A 51 4.13 -4.90 1.64
N GLU A 52 3.33 -5.95 1.70
CA GLU A 52 2.36 -6.17 2.76
C GLU A 52 2.76 -7.41 3.57
N GLY A 53 2.82 -7.25 4.88
CA GLY A 53 2.88 -8.34 5.83
C GLY A 53 1.52 -8.50 6.52
N LEU A 54 0.97 -9.71 6.51
CA LEU A 54 -0.20 -10.07 7.28
C LEU A 54 0.18 -11.05 8.38
N LEU A 55 -0.30 -10.78 9.59
CA LEU A 55 -0.29 -11.73 10.69
C LEU A 55 -1.73 -12.18 10.91
N HIS A 56 -1.97 -13.47 10.69
CA HIS A 56 -3.27 -14.07 10.89
C HIS A 56 -3.37 -14.54 12.33
N THR A 57 -4.38 -14.02 13.04
CA THR A 57 -4.68 -14.40 14.42
C THR A 57 -6.14 -14.82 14.50
N SER A 58 -6.40 -16.12 14.60
CA SER A 58 -7.78 -16.58 14.78
C SER A 58 -8.25 -16.27 16.20
N VAL A 59 -9.39 -15.59 16.34
CA VAL A 59 -9.97 -15.29 17.67
C VAL A 59 -10.56 -16.57 18.23
N GLY A 60 -9.80 -17.27 19.07
CA GLY A 60 -10.25 -18.50 19.75
C GLY A 60 -9.49 -19.78 19.37
N SER A 61 -8.63 -19.75 18.34
CA SER A 61 -7.72 -20.85 17.98
C SER A 61 -6.26 -20.42 18.20
N ARG A 62 -5.35 -21.38 18.48
CA ARG A 62 -3.90 -21.12 18.65
C ARG A 62 -3.14 -21.07 17.31
N ASP A 63 -3.88 -20.97 16.22
CA ASP A 63 -3.31 -20.95 14.88
C ASP A 63 -2.75 -19.57 14.59
N LEU A 64 -1.45 -19.55 14.32
CA LEU A 64 -0.72 -18.36 13.94
C LEU A 64 -0.38 -18.51 12.46
N GLY A 65 -0.62 -17.46 11.69
CA GLY A 65 -0.24 -17.40 10.29
C GLY A 65 0.55 -16.16 10.00
N VAL A 66 1.48 -16.26 9.04
CA VAL A 66 2.08 -15.10 8.42
C VAL A 66 1.91 -15.18 6.92
N THR A 67 1.65 -14.05 6.28
CA THR A 67 1.66 -13.93 4.83
C THR A 67 2.48 -12.72 4.45
N LEU A 68 3.33 -12.87 3.45
CA LEU A 68 4.10 -11.79 2.86
C LEU A 68 3.66 -11.64 1.42
N LEU A 69 3.26 -10.44 1.03
CA LEU A 69 2.74 -10.10 -0.29
C LEU A 69 3.54 -8.94 -0.89
N ALA A 70 3.80 -9.03 -2.18
CA ALA A 70 4.26 -7.91 -3.00
C ALA A 70 3.10 -7.44 -3.87
N GLU A 71 2.71 -6.19 -3.69
CA GLU A 71 1.56 -5.59 -4.34
C GLU A 71 1.96 -4.44 -5.24
N LYS A 72 1.29 -4.29 -6.37
CA LYS A 72 1.43 -3.17 -7.28
C LYS A 72 0.14 -2.38 -7.32
N HIS A 73 0.18 -1.11 -6.91
CA HIS A 73 -1.00 -0.25 -6.93
C HIS A 73 -1.07 0.56 -8.23
N HIS A 74 -2.30 0.70 -8.71
CA HIS A 74 -2.67 1.49 -9.86
C HIS A 74 -3.78 2.45 -9.46
N ARG A 75 -3.56 3.73 -9.72
CA ARG A 75 -4.56 4.76 -9.44
C ARG A 75 -5.64 4.76 -10.52
N ILE A 76 -6.92 4.67 -10.13
CA ILE A 76 -8.04 4.91 -11.05
C ILE A 76 -8.27 6.43 -11.17
N LEU A 77 -9.03 6.86 -12.18
CA LEU A 77 -9.40 8.26 -12.41
C LEU A 77 -10.01 8.99 -11.19
N PHE A 78 -10.61 8.28 -10.21
CA PHE A 78 -11.20 8.92 -9.03
C PHE A 78 -10.16 9.31 -7.97
N ARG A 79 -10.36 10.48 -7.33
CA ARG A 79 -9.48 10.96 -6.25
C ARG A 79 -9.60 10.06 -5.02
N GLY A 80 -8.50 9.40 -4.66
CA GLY A 80 -8.37 8.65 -3.41
C GLY A 80 -8.64 7.16 -3.52
N VAL A 81 -9.12 6.66 -4.66
CA VAL A 81 -9.32 5.22 -4.91
C VAL A 81 -8.15 4.66 -5.72
N ASN A 82 -7.54 3.59 -5.22
CA ASN A 82 -6.49 2.84 -5.92
C ASN A 82 -6.89 1.38 -6.03
N LEU A 83 -6.61 0.76 -7.17
CA LEU A 83 -6.61 -0.70 -7.28
C LEU A 83 -5.23 -1.21 -6.92
N TYR A 84 -5.18 -2.39 -6.36
CA TYR A 84 -3.94 -3.11 -6.17
C TYR A 84 -4.13 -4.57 -6.53
N TYR A 85 -3.05 -5.18 -6.96
CA TYR A 85 -2.96 -6.61 -7.15
C TYR A 85 -1.55 -7.05 -6.80
N GLY A 86 -1.42 -8.27 -6.32
CA GLY A 86 -0.17 -8.77 -5.79
C GLY A 86 -0.14 -10.28 -5.72
N LEU A 87 1.06 -10.76 -5.42
CA LEU A 87 1.33 -12.16 -5.17
C LEU A 87 2.32 -12.27 -4.02
N GLY A 88 2.32 -13.42 -3.37
CA GLY A 88 3.23 -13.68 -2.28
C GLY A 88 3.09 -15.10 -1.76
N ALA A 89 3.55 -15.30 -0.53
CA ALA A 89 3.57 -16.60 0.11
C ALA A 89 2.95 -16.51 1.50
N HIS A 90 2.25 -17.56 1.89
CA HIS A 90 1.72 -17.73 3.24
C HIS A 90 2.37 -18.93 3.92
N TYR A 91 2.41 -18.84 5.24
CA TYR A 91 2.83 -19.91 6.12
C TYR A 91 1.93 -19.89 7.36
N TYR A 92 1.23 -20.99 7.63
CA TYR A 92 0.36 -21.17 8.78
C TYR A 92 0.94 -22.27 9.67
N TRP A 93 1.20 -21.92 10.94
CA TRP A 93 1.52 -22.85 12.01
C TRP A 93 0.20 -23.36 12.59
N GLN A 94 -0.12 -24.63 12.33
CA GLN A 94 -1.22 -25.30 13.02
C GLN A 94 -0.70 -25.79 14.37
N ASN A 95 -1.23 -25.24 15.46
CA ASN A 95 -0.88 -25.64 16.83
C ASN A 95 -2.03 -26.40 17.49
N GLU A 96 -2.72 -27.23 16.71
CA GLU A 96 -3.70 -28.13 17.27
C GLU A 96 -2.97 -29.34 17.86
N LEU A 97 -2.83 -29.37 19.19
CA LEU A 97 -2.60 -30.60 19.94
C LEU A 97 -3.87 -31.44 19.81
N VAL A 98 -4.05 -32.10 18.66
CA VAL A 98 -5.08 -33.13 18.53
C VAL A 98 -4.66 -34.25 19.47
N GLN A 99 -5.30 -34.34 20.65
CA GLN A 99 -5.08 -35.40 21.64
C GLN A 99 -5.54 -36.80 21.15
N ARG A 100 -5.67 -37.02 19.85
CA ARG A 100 -5.95 -38.31 19.24
C ARG A 100 -5.18 -38.42 17.94
N GLU A 101 -4.24 -39.36 17.93
CA GLU A 101 -3.38 -39.80 16.82
C GLU A 101 -2.07 -39.00 16.60
N PRO A 102 -0.91 -39.68 16.44
CA PRO A 102 0.39 -39.07 16.24
C PRO A 102 0.55 -38.69 14.77
N THR A 103 -0.33 -37.84 14.26
CA THR A 103 -0.17 -37.30 12.91
C THR A 103 0.38 -35.91 13.09
N TYR A 104 1.64 -35.73 12.69
CA TYR A 104 2.35 -34.45 12.75
C TYR A 104 1.40 -33.32 12.31
N ALA A 105 1.26 -32.27 13.14
CA ALA A 105 0.61 -31.04 12.72
C ALA A 105 1.42 -30.50 11.53
N GLU A 106 0.93 -30.73 10.32
CA GLU A 106 1.64 -30.32 9.12
C GLU A 106 1.46 -28.81 8.93
N ASN A 107 2.57 -28.09 8.90
CA ASN A 107 2.56 -26.67 8.59
C ASN A 107 2.02 -26.46 7.17
N VAL A 108 1.10 -25.52 7.01
CA VAL A 108 0.52 -25.21 5.70
C VAL A 108 1.29 -24.04 5.10
N TYR A 109 1.87 -24.24 3.93
CA TYR A 109 2.55 -23.18 3.20
C TYR A 109 2.18 -23.22 1.73
N GLY A 110 2.33 -22.07 1.07
CA GLY A 110 1.94 -21.95 -0.31
C GLY A 110 2.05 -20.54 -0.85
N ALA A 111 1.45 -20.36 -2.02
CA ALA A 111 1.36 -19.07 -2.69
C ALA A 111 0.02 -18.40 -2.38
N SER A 112 0.01 -17.10 -2.20
CA SER A 112 -1.19 -16.29 -2.07
C SER A 112 -1.20 -15.25 -3.17
N PHE A 113 -2.35 -15.06 -3.80
CA PHE A 113 -2.58 -13.93 -4.68
C PHE A 113 -3.52 -12.97 -3.96
N ILE A 114 -3.37 -11.68 -4.23
CA ILE A 114 -4.24 -10.65 -3.67
C ILE A 114 -4.65 -9.69 -4.76
N GLY A 115 -5.86 -9.17 -4.65
CA GLY A 115 -6.30 -8.03 -5.45
C GLY A 115 -7.42 -7.30 -4.74
N GLY A 116 -7.55 -6.02 -5.03
CA GLY A 116 -8.54 -5.24 -4.32
C GLY A 116 -8.57 -3.79 -4.74
N ALA A 117 -9.48 -3.08 -4.09
CA ALA A 117 -9.58 -1.65 -4.16
C ALA A 117 -9.35 -1.09 -2.76
N GLU A 118 -8.58 0.00 -2.68
CA GLU A 118 -8.41 0.78 -1.47
C GLU A 118 -8.88 2.21 -1.70
N ILE A 119 -9.40 2.82 -0.64
CA ILE A 119 -9.73 4.24 -0.57
C ILE A 119 -8.97 4.88 0.60
N SER A 120 -8.24 5.95 0.30
CA SER A 120 -7.49 6.71 1.31
C SER A 120 -8.19 8.03 1.64
N LEU A 121 -8.66 8.15 2.88
CA LEU A 121 -9.35 9.32 3.44
C LEU A 121 -8.48 9.94 4.55
N GLY A 122 -7.68 10.94 4.19
CA GLY A 122 -6.86 11.70 5.13
C GLY A 122 -5.69 10.89 5.73
N ARG A 123 -5.91 10.22 6.86
CA ARG A 123 -4.95 9.32 7.54
C ARG A 123 -5.47 7.88 7.66
N VAL A 124 -6.69 7.62 7.24
CA VAL A 124 -7.30 6.29 7.25
C VAL A 124 -7.33 5.76 5.82
N ASN A 125 -6.97 4.50 5.66
CA ASN A 125 -7.04 3.75 4.42
C ASN A 125 -7.98 2.56 4.65
N VAL A 126 -9.02 2.45 3.83
CA VAL A 126 -9.95 1.33 3.87
C VAL A 126 -9.77 0.54 2.59
N SER A 127 -9.64 -0.77 2.65
CA SER A 127 -9.56 -1.62 1.48
C SER A 127 -10.55 -2.75 1.52
N ILE A 128 -10.94 -3.17 0.32
CA ILE A 128 -11.71 -4.38 0.08
C ILE A 128 -10.88 -5.23 -0.88
N ASP A 129 -10.53 -6.44 -0.46
CA ASP A 129 -9.67 -7.32 -1.23
C ASP A 129 -10.16 -8.77 -1.24
N TRP A 130 -9.78 -9.49 -2.29
CA TRP A 130 -9.89 -10.93 -2.40
C TRP A 130 -8.51 -11.57 -2.27
N LYS A 131 -8.41 -12.71 -1.57
CA LYS A 131 -7.13 -13.42 -1.40
C LYS A 131 -7.29 -14.92 -1.68
N PRO A 132 -7.21 -15.36 -2.94
CA PRO A 132 -7.12 -16.78 -3.25
C PRO A 132 -5.74 -17.32 -2.89
N GLU A 133 -5.72 -18.53 -2.34
CA GLU A 133 -4.51 -19.20 -1.84
C GLU A 133 -4.33 -20.57 -2.47
N LEU A 134 -3.09 -20.92 -2.77
CA LEU A 134 -2.71 -22.22 -3.28
C LEU A 134 -1.78 -22.86 -2.25
N HIS A 135 -2.30 -23.86 -1.54
CA HIS A 135 -1.59 -24.61 -0.51
C HIS A 135 -0.80 -25.74 -1.19
N LEU A 136 0.53 -25.72 -1.04
CA LEU A 136 1.40 -26.70 -1.70
C LEU A 136 1.52 -28.01 -0.91
N ASN A 137 1.19 -27.99 0.38
CA ASN A 137 1.27 -29.15 1.27
C ASN A 137 -0.10 -29.83 1.46
N GLY A 138 -0.71 -30.31 0.38
CA GLY A 138 -1.92 -31.15 0.43
C GLY A 138 -3.27 -30.44 0.52
N GLY A 139 -3.31 -29.12 0.75
CA GLY A 139 -4.55 -28.33 0.87
C GLY A 139 -5.20 -27.90 -0.46
N GLY A 140 -4.46 -27.90 -1.58
CA GLY A 140 -5.01 -27.53 -2.88
C GLY A 140 -5.29 -26.03 -3.03
N PHE A 141 -6.37 -25.67 -3.73
CA PHE A 141 -6.79 -24.27 -3.91
C PHE A 141 -7.84 -23.90 -2.86
N ASP A 142 -7.54 -22.88 -2.05
CA ASP A 142 -8.43 -22.34 -1.03
C ASP A 142 -8.79 -20.89 -1.35
N TRP A 143 -10.02 -20.51 -1.02
CA TRP A 143 -10.49 -19.15 -1.20
C TRP A 143 -11.35 -18.71 -0.01
N ASN A 144 -10.77 -17.84 0.81
CA ASN A 144 -11.39 -17.28 2.01
C ASN A 144 -12.36 -16.11 1.72
N GLY A 145 -12.84 -15.95 0.48
CA GLY A 145 -13.77 -14.89 0.10
C GLY A 145 -13.15 -13.49 0.00
N SER A 146 -13.98 -12.47 0.25
CA SER A 146 -13.57 -11.06 0.28
C SER A 146 -13.32 -10.61 1.72
N ALA A 147 -12.24 -9.86 1.93
CA ALA A 147 -11.86 -9.25 3.19
C ALA A 147 -12.02 -7.74 3.14
N VAL A 148 -12.23 -7.15 4.32
CA VAL A 148 -12.23 -5.70 4.51
C VAL A 148 -11.08 -5.35 5.44
N SER A 149 -10.24 -4.41 5.03
CA SER A 149 -9.14 -3.92 5.85
C SER A 149 -9.28 -2.45 6.18
N VAL A 150 -8.95 -2.08 7.41
CA VAL A 150 -8.84 -0.70 7.85
C VAL A 150 -7.42 -0.48 8.36
N ARG A 151 -6.69 0.42 7.71
CA ARG A 151 -5.30 0.75 7.99
C ARG A 151 -5.16 2.21 8.35
N TYR A 152 -4.33 2.50 9.34
CA TYR A 152 -3.92 3.84 9.70
C TYR A 152 -2.58 4.17 9.05
N ILE A 153 -2.51 5.33 8.39
CA ILE A 153 -1.31 5.83 7.71
C ILE A 153 -0.39 6.46 8.75
N LEU A 154 0.65 5.72 9.12
CA LEU A 154 1.68 6.13 10.08
C LEU A 154 2.58 7.20 9.46
N ALA A 155 3.07 6.95 8.24
CA ALA A 155 3.94 7.86 7.52
C ALA A 155 3.29 8.24 6.20
N LYS A 156 3.07 9.54 5.99
CA LYS A 156 2.66 10.07 4.67
C LYS A 156 3.89 10.17 3.78
N ARG A 157 3.67 9.95 2.49
CA ARG A 157 4.73 10.13 1.51
C ARG A 157 4.83 11.60 1.13
N GLU A 158 6.02 12.17 1.22
CA GLU A 158 6.29 13.50 0.68
C GLU A 158 6.13 13.46 -0.84
N ARG A 159 5.17 14.24 -1.34
CA ARG A 159 4.99 14.47 -2.76
C ARG A 159 6.16 15.36 -3.20
N LYS A 160 7.17 14.78 -3.84
CA LYS A 160 8.19 15.59 -4.54
C LYS A 160 7.46 16.48 -5.55
N THR A 161 7.32 17.74 -5.19
CA THR A 161 6.71 18.74 -6.05
C THR A 161 7.76 19.10 -7.09
N VAL A 162 7.36 19.30 -8.34
CA VAL A 162 8.22 19.59 -9.51
C VAL A 162 9.13 20.83 -9.33
N ARG A 163 9.03 21.57 -8.21
CA ARG A 163 9.94 22.67 -7.85
C ARG A 163 11.37 22.25 -7.50
N ASP A 164 11.63 20.96 -7.26
CA ASP A 164 12.98 20.44 -6.97
C ASP A 164 13.67 19.82 -8.19
N TRP A 165 13.33 20.23 -9.42
CA TRP A 165 14.22 19.91 -10.53
C TRP A 165 15.49 20.77 -10.39
N LYS A 166 16.62 20.09 -10.24
CA LYS A 166 17.99 20.65 -10.18
C LYS A 166 18.38 21.50 -11.40
N VAL A 167 17.49 21.66 -12.37
CA VAL A 167 17.77 22.40 -13.60
C VAL A 167 17.35 23.87 -13.48
N TRP A 168 16.52 24.27 -12.49
CA TRP A 168 16.43 25.70 -12.14
C TRP A 168 17.75 26.22 -11.55
N ASP A 169 18.53 25.35 -10.88
CA ASP A 169 19.87 25.70 -10.36
C ASP A 169 20.89 25.84 -11.49
N ASP A 170 20.89 24.95 -12.49
CA ASP A 170 21.76 25.06 -13.68
C ASP A 170 21.37 26.21 -14.63
N LEU A 171 20.09 26.59 -14.68
CA LEU A 171 19.63 27.71 -15.52
C LEU A 171 19.83 29.09 -14.88
N GLY A 172 20.42 29.18 -13.68
CA GLY A 172 20.78 30.45 -13.05
C GLY A 172 19.59 31.35 -12.69
N LEU A 173 18.36 30.85 -12.75
CA LEU A 173 17.14 31.62 -12.46
C LEU A 173 16.79 31.58 -10.96
N LYS A 174 17.79 31.78 -10.09
CA LYS A 174 17.53 32.20 -8.72
C LYS A 174 17.17 33.68 -8.76
N LYS A 175 15.87 33.98 -8.70
CA LYS A 175 15.42 35.34 -8.36
C LYS A 175 15.86 35.58 -6.91
N SER A 176 16.91 36.37 -6.73
CA SER A 176 17.39 36.80 -5.42
C SER A 176 16.28 37.58 -4.73
N ASP A 177 15.79 37.05 -3.62
CA ASP A 177 15.03 37.81 -2.62
C ASP A 177 15.99 38.76 -1.88
N ASP A 178 16.61 39.68 -2.63
CA ASP A 178 17.36 40.82 -2.09
C ASP A 178 16.42 42.01 -1.98
N ARG A 179 15.54 41.98 -0.99
CA ARG A 179 14.89 43.21 -0.52
C ARG A 179 14.32 43.05 0.89
N LYS A 180 15.19 43.20 1.89
CA LYS A 180 14.98 44.10 3.04
C LYS A 180 16.15 44.03 4.01
N GLY A 181 17.12 44.89 3.79
CA GLY A 181 18.21 45.05 4.74
C GLY A 181 19.24 46.10 4.33
N ARG A 182 18.82 47.38 4.20
CA ARG A 182 19.65 48.53 4.66
C ARG A 182 18.99 49.90 4.42
N ARG A 183 18.74 50.58 5.54
CA ARG A 183 19.04 51.99 5.85
C ARG A 183 18.32 53.10 5.06
N SER A 184 17.49 53.85 5.78
CA SER A 184 17.72 55.30 5.91
C SER A 184 17.64 55.70 7.38
N SER A 185 18.79 56.00 7.97
CA SER A 185 18.88 56.99 9.04
C SER A 185 18.61 58.37 8.44
N GLY A 186 17.90 59.24 9.15
CA GLY A 186 17.85 60.66 8.83
C GLY A 186 16.50 61.31 9.10
N ASP A 187 16.41 61.89 10.30
CA ASP A 187 15.66 63.10 10.65
C ASP A 187 14.18 63.25 10.28
N ARG A 188 13.34 63.36 11.32
CA ARG A 188 12.48 64.54 11.53
C ARG A 188 12.00 64.65 12.99
N PRO A 189 11.71 65.87 13.48
CA PRO A 189 11.67 66.19 14.91
C PRO A 189 10.27 66.25 15.54
N SER A 190 10.27 66.12 16.87
CA SER A 190 9.44 66.84 17.87
C SER A 190 7.92 66.57 18.03
N LYS A 191 7.57 66.29 19.30
CA LYS A 191 6.29 66.49 20.04
C LYS A 191 5.12 65.58 19.62
N TRP A 192 4.37 64.91 20.51
CA TRP A 192 3.80 65.34 21.80
C TRP A 192 3.55 64.16 22.76
N PHE A 193 3.52 64.50 24.06
CA PHE A 193 3.16 63.75 25.29
C PHE A 193 4.27 63.00 26.00
#